data_AF-A0A2U3LQ23-F1
#
_entry.id   AF-A0A2U3LQ23-F1
#
_cell.length_a   1.000
_cell.length_b   1.000
_cell.length_c   1.000
_cell.angle_alpha   90.00
_cell.angle_beta   90.00
_cell.angle_gamma   90.00
#
_symmetry.space_group_name_H-M   'P 1'
#
loop_
_entity.id
_entity.type
_entity.pdbx_description
1 polymer ?
#
loop_
_entity_poly.entity_id
_entity_poly.type
_entity_poly.pdbx_seq_one_letter_code
_entity_poly.pdbx_strand_id
1 'polypeptide(L)'
;MKWLLITLMLASACGFAQAGYPQSPAQKKPPAKSPAAVAPAGRWPIESIVMEGIRIYTREQVLSVVRLKPGQVAGHPEFDAARDRLVATGAFETVSYKFEPGSKREGYVLTFQLTEIQQVYPVDFEDLHVSSIDLEAALRVRDPIFSMEKLPATQPVLQRYARWIEEYLASKGVPEKIAGSVTPADPGDYKIVFAPSRPLPAVAQVIFEGNKIVSQEVLWQAVWGAAIGLPYTEDAFRQVLRASVRPIYEARGRVRVAFPKIRTEPDKDVKGVNVLVTVDEGVSYELGKVAIDGPTPLPPDSLLKAGDFKSGDVANLDRVNEGVERIRKALLHAGYMDAKVTSERKIDDEKKAVDVTVKMDAGPQYLMGKLTIVGLDLDGEAEMNRIWTMKEGKPFNPDYPDLFLKRVKEEGIFDNLGPTKAEPKLNEKTHIADVMLRFTGTNPQKGQPGRRGRGRGGA
;
A
#
# COMPACT_ATOMS: atom_id res chain seq x y z
N MET A 1 -45.75 10.17 -13.17
CA MET A 1 -46.52 10.37 -11.92
C MET A 1 -45.64 9.91 -10.78
N LYS A 2 -45.25 10.67 -9.77
CA LYS A 2 -45.39 12.09 -9.41
C LYS A 2 -44.11 12.40 -8.62
N TRP A 3 -43.50 13.53 -8.92
CA TRP A 3 -42.52 14.21 -8.08
C TRP A 3 -43.06 14.38 -6.66
N LEU A 4 -42.22 14.17 -5.64
CA LEU A 4 -42.44 14.77 -4.33
C LEU A 4 -41.45 15.93 -4.17
N LEU A 5 -41.97 17.14 -4.38
CA LEU A 5 -41.43 18.36 -3.79
C LEU A 5 -41.68 18.29 -2.29
N ILE A 6 -40.66 18.56 -1.48
CA ILE A 6 -40.84 19.00 -0.10
C ILE A 6 -40.46 20.46 -0.02
N THR A 7 -41.49 21.26 0.20
CA THR A 7 -41.54 22.68 0.49
C THR A 7 -40.76 23.01 1.77
N LEU A 8 -39.82 23.95 1.67
CA LEU A 8 -39.18 24.58 2.81
C LEU A 8 -40.03 25.78 3.26
N MET A 9 -40.66 25.68 4.44
CA MET A 9 -41.38 26.77 5.09
C MET A 9 -40.39 27.75 5.74
N LEU A 10 -40.53 29.04 5.42
CA LEU A 10 -40.04 30.13 6.27
C LEU A 10 -40.89 30.20 7.54
N ALA A 11 -40.23 30.20 8.70
CA ALA A 11 -40.80 30.72 9.94
C ALA A 11 -39.80 31.73 10.52
N SER A 12 -40.28 32.97 10.66
CA SER A 12 -39.57 34.10 11.27
C SER A 12 -39.69 34.08 12.79
N ALA A 13 -38.61 34.56 13.42
CA ALA A 13 -38.52 35.23 14.72
C ALA A 13 -38.74 34.41 16.00
N CYS A 14 -37.64 34.19 16.73
CA CYS A 14 -37.50 34.67 18.11
C CYS A 14 -36.02 34.69 18.49
N GLY A 15 -35.54 35.84 18.98
CA GLY A 15 -34.17 36.04 19.41
C GLY A 15 -33.80 35.12 20.57
N PHE A 16 -32.65 34.47 20.44
CA PHE A 16 -31.92 33.91 21.56
C PHE A 16 -30.48 34.42 21.50
N ALA A 17 -30.03 34.83 22.68
CA ALA A 17 -28.83 35.57 22.94
C ALA A 17 -27.57 34.88 22.42
N GLN A 18 -26.62 35.69 21.95
CA GLN A 18 -25.23 35.28 21.84
C GLN A 18 -24.76 34.84 23.23
N ALA A 19 -24.61 33.52 23.42
CA ALA A 19 -23.81 33.00 24.52
C ALA A 19 -22.36 33.35 24.20
N GLY A 20 -21.90 34.46 24.77
CA GLY A 20 -20.51 34.85 24.74
C GLY A 20 -19.66 33.74 25.33
N TYR A 21 -18.60 33.38 24.61
CA TYR A 21 -17.50 32.64 25.21
C TYR A 21 -17.05 33.38 26.47
N PRO A 22 -16.81 32.69 27.60
CA PRO A 22 -16.37 33.34 28.82
C PRO A 22 -15.05 34.07 28.55
N GLN A 23 -15.10 35.40 28.63
CA GLN A 23 -13.91 36.22 28.75
C GLN A 23 -13.15 35.75 30.00
N SER A 24 -11.92 35.29 29.82
CA SER A 24 -10.99 35.18 30.95
C SER A 24 -10.90 36.54 31.64
N PRO A 25 -10.90 36.58 32.99
CA PRO A 25 -10.88 37.83 33.73
C PRO A 25 -9.65 38.64 33.36
N ALA A 26 -9.87 39.94 33.13
CA ALA A 26 -8.83 40.93 32.90
C ALA A 26 -7.74 40.79 33.97
N GLN A 27 -6.55 40.34 33.56
CA GLN A 27 -5.38 40.37 34.41
C GLN A 27 -5.07 41.84 34.75
N LYS A 28 -5.11 42.13 36.05
CA LYS A 28 -4.61 43.37 36.62
C LYS A 28 -3.21 43.66 36.06
N LYS A 29 -3.08 44.84 35.47
CA LYS A 29 -1.82 45.47 35.07
C LYS A 29 -0.81 45.37 36.23
N PRO A 30 0.35 44.70 36.07
CA PRO A 30 1.41 44.79 37.06
C PRO A 30 1.86 46.24 37.21
N PRO A 31 2.30 46.68 38.40
CA PRO A 31 2.88 48.01 38.56
C PRO A 31 4.04 48.18 37.59
N ALA A 32 4.12 49.35 36.96
CA ALA A 32 5.22 49.73 36.10
C ALA A 32 6.54 49.48 36.82
N LYS A 33 7.30 48.49 36.34
CA LYS A 33 8.72 48.43 36.65
C LYS A 33 9.36 49.63 35.94
N SER A 34 10.05 50.44 36.74
CA SER A 34 10.94 51.52 36.31
C SER A 34 11.80 51.13 35.11
N PRO A 35 12.24 52.11 34.30
CA PRO A 35 12.95 51.85 33.06
C PRO A 35 14.10 50.90 33.31
N ALA A 36 14.19 49.81 32.53
CA ALA A 36 15.41 49.04 32.46
C ALA A 36 16.54 50.03 32.17
N ALA A 37 17.46 50.18 33.12
CA ALA A 37 18.65 50.97 32.95
C ALA A 37 19.31 50.51 31.65
N VAL A 38 19.57 51.46 30.76
CA VAL A 38 20.35 51.23 29.54
C VAL A 38 21.69 50.66 30.00
N ALA A 39 21.85 49.35 29.87
CA ALA A 39 23.12 48.67 30.11
C ALA A 39 24.13 49.23 29.10
N PRO A 40 25.41 49.42 29.50
CA PRO A 40 26.37 50.12 28.67
C PRO A 40 26.51 49.43 27.31
N ALA A 41 26.52 50.24 26.26
CA ALA A 41 26.79 49.86 24.87
C ALA A 41 28.27 49.45 24.70
N GLY A 42 28.71 48.43 25.44
CA GLY A 42 30.04 47.87 25.36
C GLY A 42 30.05 46.68 24.40
N ARG A 43 30.96 46.69 23.43
CA ARG A 43 31.29 45.50 22.65
C ARG A 43 32.44 44.78 23.35
N TRP A 44 32.29 43.49 23.58
CA TRP A 44 33.32 42.68 24.24
C TRP A 44 33.53 41.36 23.50
N PRO A 45 34.71 40.72 23.66
CA PRO A 45 34.93 39.38 23.14
C PRO A 45 33.88 38.37 23.62
N ILE A 46 33.44 37.47 22.75
CA ILE A 46 32.62 36.32 23.14
C ILE A 46 33.54 35.27 23.78
N GLU A 47 33.39 34.98 25.07
CA GLU A 47 34.16 33.91 25.73
C GLU A 47 33.66 32.52 25.29
N SER A 48 32.34 32.34 25.23
CA SER A 48 31.73 31.08 24.78
C SER A 48 30.31 31.29 24.25
N ILE A 49 29.86 30.36 23.41
CA ILE A 49 28.50 30.31 22.88
C ILE A 49 27.85 29.02 23.39
N VAL A 50 26.70 29.12 24.04
CA VAL A 50 25.92 28.00 24.55
C VAL A 50 24.61 27.90 23.78
N MET A 51 24.16 26.68 23.51
CA MET A 51 22.91 26.40 22.81
C MET A 51 22.06 25.49 23.68
N GLU A 52 20.92 26.01 24.14
CA GLU A 52 19.93 25.30 24.93
C GLU A 52 18.74 24.91 24.04
N GLY A 53 18.22 23.70 24.18
CA GLY A 53 16.98 23.25 23.55
C GLY A 53 17.11 22.60 22.16
N ILE A 54 18.33 22.41 21.65
CA ILE A 54 18.59 21.64 20.42
C ILE A 54 18.42 20.13 20.65
N ARG A 55 17.72 19.44 19.73
CA ARG A 55 17.43 17.99 19.77
C ARG A 55 17.50 17.35 18.38
N ILE A 56 16.98 18.04 17.38
CA ILE A 56 16.85 17.63 15.97
C ILE A 56 18.11 18.04 15.20
N TYR A 57 18.64 19.24 15.49
CA TYR A 57 19.83 19.80 14.84
C TYR A 57 21.07 19.69 15.73
N THR A 58 22.24 19.59 15.10
CA THR A 58 23.53 19.57 15.79
C THR A 58 23.98 20.98 16.17
N ARG A 59 24.80 21.08 17.21
CA ARG A 59 25.40 22.35 17.64
C ARG A 59 26.18 23.02 16.51
N GLU A 60 26.89 22.24 15.72
CA GLU A 60 27.71 22.69 14.60
C GLU A 60 26.86 23.31 13.49
N GLN A 61 25.72 22.68 13.16
CA GLN A 61 24.74 23.21 12.21
C GLN A 61 24.20 24.56 12.68
N VAL A 62 23.76 24.66 13.93
CA VAL A 62 23.24 25.92 14.48
C VAL A 62 24.33 27.00 14.53
N LEU A 63 25.57 26.65 14.88
CA LEU A 63 26.71 27.59 14.90
C LEU A 63 27.03 28.13 13.50
N SER A 64 26.88 27.31 12.46
CA SER A 64 27.10 27.73 11.07
C SER A 64 26.15 28.87 10.64
N VAL A 65 24.93 28.89 11.19
CA VAL A 65 23.92 29.93 10.93
C VAL A 65 24.16 31.17 11.76
N VAL A 66 24.51 30.99 13.04
CA VAL A 66 24.80 32.09 13.98
C VAL A 66 25.93 32.98 13.47
N ARG A 67 26.96 32.42 12.81
CA ARG A 67 28.11 33.16 12.25
C ARG A 67 28.84 34.03 13.30
N LEU A 68 28.84 33.59 14.56
CA LEU A 68 29.63 34.19 15.65
C LEU A 68 30.63 33.15 16.14
N LYS A 69 31.79 33.62 16.59
CA LYS A 69 32.86 32.75 17.11
C LYS A 69 33.36 33.23 18.47
N PRO A 70 33.78 32.31 19.36
CA PRO A 70 34.55 32.69 20.53
C PRO A 70 35.77 33.55 20.15
N GLY A 71 36.08 34.56 20.96
CA GLY A 71 37.11 35.58 20.74
C GLY A 71 36.65 36.77 19.89
N GLN A 72 35.52 36.68 19.18
CA GLN A 72 35.00 37.79 18.39
C GLN A 72 34.45 38.90 19.28
N VAL A 73 34.84 40.15 19.03
CA VAL A 73 34.25 41.32 19.68
C VAL A 73 32.84 41.55 19.10
N ALA A 74 31.82 41.44 19.95
CA ALA A 74 30.42 41.53 19.55
C ALA A 74 29.57 42.19 20.66
N GLY A 75 28.36 42.62 20.31
CA GLY A 75 27.35 43.08 21.24
C GLY A 75 25.94 42.84 20.68
N HIS A 76 24.96 43.56 21.22
CA HIS A 76 23.55 43.40 20.84
C HIS A 76 23.29 43.36 19.31
N PRO A 77 23.87 44.24 18.47
CA PRO A 77 23.58 44.21 17.03
C PRO A 77 24.00 42.87 16.37
N GLU A 78 25.14 42.32 16.76
CA GLU A 78 25.63 41.03 16.25
C GLU A 78 24.79 39.86 16.77
N PHE A 79 24.33 39.93 18.02
CA PHE A 79 23.48 38.91 18.65
C PHE A 79 22.07 38.90 18.07
N ASP A 80 21.46 40.07 17.87
CA ASP A 80 20.18 40.23 17.18
C ASP A 80 20.27 39.72 15.75
N ALA A 81 21.33 40.08 15.01
CA ALA A 81 21.54 39.55 13.66
C ALA A 81 21.72 38.03 13.65
N ALA A 82 22.33 37.44 14.68
CA ALA A 82 22.45 35.99 14.82
C ALA A 82 21.12 35.31 15.15
N ARG A 83 20.31 35.89 16.07
CA ARG A 83 18.94 35.46 16.33
C ARG A 83 18.11 35.49 15.05
N ASP A 84 18.16 36.59 14.31
CA ASP A 84 17.37 36.78 13.10
C ASP A 84 17.76 35.78 12.00
N ARG A 85 19.05 35.43 11.89
CA ARG A 85 19.50 34.34 11.01
C ARG A 85 18.92 32.99 11.42
N LEU A 86 18.89 32.67 12.72
CA LEU A 86 18.27 31.45 13.22
C LEU A 86 16.77 31.42 12.96
N VAL A 87 16.05 32.53 13.20
CA VAL A 87 14.62 32.66 12.87
C VAL A 87 14.39 32.49 11.38
N ALA A 88 15.23 33.07 10.53
CA ALA A 88 15.11 32.99 9.08
C ALA A 88 15.23 31.56 8.53
N THR A 89 15.87 30.64 9.27
CA THR A 89 15.88 29.21 8.89
C THR A 89 14.50 28.55 9.00
N GLY A 90 13.60 29.07 9.85
CA GLY A 90 12.34 28.43 10.17
C GLY A 90 12.49 27.05 10.86
N ALA A 91 13.68 26.68 11.32
CA ALA A 91 13.93 25.45 12.08
C ALA A 91 13.46 25.54 13.54
N PHE A 92 13.22 26.75 14.03
CA PHE A 92 12.90 27.02 15.42
C PHE A 92 11.58 27.78 15.54
N GLU A 93 10.71 27.30 16.43
CA GLU A 93 9.48 27.97 16.85
C GLU A 93 9.81 29.24 17.65
N THR A 94 10.81 29.16 18.53
CA THR A 94 11.31 30.30 19.30
C THR A 94 12.83 30.37 19.27
N VAL A 95 13.35 31.59 19.15
CA VAL A 95 14.78 31.90 19.24
C VAL A 95 14.94 33.11 20.15
N SER A 96 15.51 32.90 21.32
CA SER A 96 15.92 33.98 22.21
C SER A 96 17.40 33.83 22.57
N TYR A 97 18.00 34.89 23.09
CA TYR A 97 19.34 34.83 23.64
C TYR A 97 19.43 35.61 24.94
N LYS A 98 20.35 35.19 25.80
CA LYS A 98 20.82 35.93 26.98
C LYS A 98 22.33 35.97 26.93
N PHE A 99 22.93 37.01 27.49
CA PHE A 99 24.37 37.07 27.64
C PHE A 99 24.73 37.62 29.01
N GLU A 100 25.77 37.05 29.61
CA GLU A 100 26.23 37.37 30.96
C GLU A 100 27.76 37.56 30.93
N PRO A 101 28.34 38.35 31.85
CA PRO A 101 29.79 38.46 31.99
C PRO A 101 30.41 37.08 32.18
N GLY A 102 31.43 36.76 31.40
CA GLY A 102 32.13 35.49 31.52
C GLY A 102 32.98 35.39 32.79
N SER A 103 33.44 34.17 33.10
CA SER A 103 34.16 33.88 34.34
C SER A 103 35.45 34.70 34.49
N LYS A 104 36.04 35.13 33.38
CA LYS A 104 37.24 36.00 33.37
C LYS A 104 36.90 37.49 33.43
N ARG A 105 35.62 37.86 33.31
CA ARG A 105 35.11 39.24 33.18
C ARG A 105 35.77 40.03 32.04
N GLU A 106 36.32 39.32 31.06
CA GLU A 106 36.98 39.88 29.88
C GLU A 106 36.10 39.75 28.62
N GLY A 107 34.93 39.12 28.74
CA GLY A 107 33.99 38.94 27.65
C GLY A 107 32.61 38.43 28.07
N TYR A 108 31.85 37.93 27.10
CA TYR A 108 30.48 37.44 27.27
C TYR A 108 30.36 35.93 27.15
N VAL A 109 29.53 35.31 27.98
CA VAL A 109 28.92 34.02 27.69
C VAL A 109 27.58 34.29 27.01
N LEU A 110 27.46 33.92 25.73
CA LEU A 110 26.23 34.08 24.95
C LEU A 110 25.47 32.76 24.92
N THR A 111 24.26 32.74 25.47
CA THR A 111 23.39 31.56 25.47
C THR A 111 22.19 31.79 24.57
N PHE A 112 22.07 30.98 23.51
CA PHE A 112 20.84 30.88 22.71
C PHE A 112 19.89 29.87 23.36
N GLN A 113 18.62 30.24 23.50
CA GLN A 113 17.55 29.36 23.96
C GLN A 113 16.60 29.12 22.79
N LEU A 114 16.50 27.87 22.37
CA LEU A 114 15.88 27.46 21.12
C LEU A 114 14.75 26.46 21.39
N THR A 115 13.63 26.63 20.70
CA THR A 115 12.59 25.59 20.62
C THR A 115 12.49 25.14 19.18
N GLU A 116 12.86 23.91 18.88
CA GLU A 116 12.86 23.37 17.51
C GLU A 116 11.45 22.96 17.05
N ILE A 117 11.17 23.19 15.77
CA ILE A 117 9.96 22.67 15.13
C ILE A 117 10.04 21.15 15.08
N GLN A 118 9.05 20.48 15.69
CA GLN A 118 9.02 19.02 15.79
C GLN A 118 8.55 18.34 14.49
N GLN A 119 7.70 19.01 13.72
CA GLN A 119 7.18 18.51 12.45
C GLN A 119 8.21 18.71 11.34
N VAL A 120 9.23 17.86 11.35
CA VAL A 120 10.23 17.75 10.29
C VAL A 120 10.04 16.45 9.53
N TYR A 121 10.19 16.49 8.21
CA TYR A 121 10.05 15.31 7.37
C TYR A 121 11.15 15.25 6.31
N PRO A 122 11.42 14.05 5.75
CA PRO A 122 12.24 13.91 4.56
C PRO A 122 11.66 14.70 3.39
N VAL A 123 12.53 15.12 2.48
CA VAL A 123 12.22 15.93 1.30
C VAL A 123 12.39 15.08 0.06
N ASP A 124 11.47 15.25 -0.88
CA ASP A 124 11.50 14.63 -2.19
C ASP A 124 11.19 15.67 -3.29
N PHE A 125 11.73 15.42 -4.49
CA PHE A 125 11.60 16.28 -5.64
C PHE A 125 10.93 15.51 -6.78
N GLU A 126 9.73 15.92 -7.16
CA GLU A 126 8.94 15.23 -8.19
C GLU A 126 8.78 16.12 -9.44
N ASP A 127 8.92 15.51 -10.63
CA ASP A 127 8.66 16.16 -11.94
C ASP A 127 9.48 17.45 -12.21
N LEU A 128 10.68 17.57 -11.61
CA LEU A 128 11.54 18.76 -11.77
C LEU A 128 12.52 18.69 -12.95
N HIS A 129 12.70 17.51 -13.55
CA HIS A 129 13.58 17.27 -14.72
C HIS A 129 15.04 17.77 -14.56
N VAL A 130 15.55 17.80 -13.32
CA VAL A 130 16.93 18.17 -12.98
C VAL A 130 17.52 17.15 -12.00
N SER A 131 18.85 17.09 -11.91
CA SER A 131 19.55 16.26 -10.93
C SER A 131 19.16 16.70 -9.50
N SER A 132 18.60 15.77 -8.72
CA SER A 132 18.27 16.00 -7.31
C SER A 132 19.51 16.30 -6.47
N ILE A 133 20.64 15.67 -6.80
CA ILE A 133 21.94 15.90 -6.14
C ILE A 133 22.41 17.35 -6.35
N ASP A 134 22.31 17.85 -7.59
CA ASP A 134 22.73 19.22 -7.90
C ASP A 134 21.79 20.25 -7.27
N LEU A 135 20.49 19.95 -7.24
CA LEU A 135 19.49 20.79 -6.58
C LEU A 135 19.70 20.84 -5.06
N GLU A 136 19.96 19.69 -4.43
CA GLU A 136 20.30 19.61 -3.00
C GLU A 136 21.54 20.44 -2.67
N ALA A 137 22.59 20.33 -3.49
CA ALA A 137 23.79 21.14 -3.34
C ALA A 137 23.49 22.64 -3.46
N ALA A 138 22.67 23.05 -4.44
CA ALA A 138 22.28 24.44 -4.62
C ALA A 138 21.46 25.00 -3.43
N LEU A 139 20.58 24.18 -2.85
CA LEU A 139 19.81 24.54 -1.66
C LEU A 139 20.70 24.67 -0.41
N ARG A 140 21.67 23.76 -0.22
CA ARG A 140 22.63 23.83 0.91
C ARG A 140 23.50 25.08 0.90
N VAL A 141 23.83 25.62 -0.27
CA VAL A 141 24.57 26.88 -0.37
C VAL A 141 23.76 28.05 0.21
N ARG A 142 22.42 28.01 0.06
CA ARG A 142 21.51 29.05 0.55
C ARG A 142 21.10 28.85 2.00
N ASP A 143 20.90 27.59 2.40
CA ASP A 143 20.54 27.20 3.75
C ASP A 143 21.50 26.11 4.27
N PRO A 144 22.53 26.51 5.05
CA PRO A 144 23.56 25.58 5.53
C PRO A 144 23.05 24.45 6.43
N ILE A 145 21.84 24.57 6.97
CA ILE A 145 21.24 23.51 7.82
C ILE A 145 20.26 22.63 7.04
N PHE A 146 20.06 22.88 5.75
CA PHE A 146 19.23 22.06 4.89
C PHE A 146 19.75 20.62 4.79
N SER A 147 18.82 19.68 4.88
CA SER A 147 19.04 18.26 4.60
C SER A 147 17.81 17.65 3.94
N MET A 148 18.02 16.65 3.09
CA MET A 148 16.92 15.87 2.50
C MET A 148 16.19 14.99 3.53
N GLU A 149 16.74 14.81 4.73
CA GLU A 149 16.12 13.97 5.77
C GLU A 149 15.18 14.76 6.68
N LYS A 150 15.44 16.05 6.86
CA LYS A 150 14.77 16.88 7.87
C LYS A 150 14.57 18.29 7.34
N LEU A 151 13.32 18.60 7.01
CA LEU A 151 12.88 19.95 6.72
C LEU A 151 11.60 20.28 7.52
N PRO A 152 11.52 21.44 8.20
CA PRO A 152 10.30 21.84 8.91
C PRO A 152 9.12 22.05 7.96
N ALA A 153 7.99 21.40 8.25
CA ALA A 153 6.77 21.47 7.46
C ALA A 153 5.90 22.70 7.76
N THR A 154 6.51 23.88 7.87
CA THR A 154 5.75 25.13 8.02
C THR A 154 5.56 25.83 6.69
N GLN A 155 4.43 26.49 6.52
CA GLN A 155 4.11 27.21 5.28
C GLN A 155 5.20 28.21 4.85
N PRO A 156 5.83 29.01 5.75
CA PRO A 156 6.91 29.91 5.35
C PRO A 156 8.16 29.19 4.84
N VAL A 157 8.48 28.02 5.42
CA VAL A 157 9.61 27.19 4.96
C VAL A 157 9.30 26.62 3.58
N LEU A 158 8.14 25.99 3.41
CA LEU A 158 7.73 25.41 2.12
C LEU A 158 7.72 26.47 1.01
N GLN A 159 7.16 27.65 1.24
CA GLN A 159 7.14 28.74 0.25
C GLN A 159 8.55 29.24 -0.09
N ARG A 160 9.44 29.35 0.90
CA ARG A 160 10.81 29.81 0.69
C ARG A 160 11.60 28.84 -0.17
N TYR A 161 11.50 27.55 0.14
CA TYR A 161 12.18 26.49 -0.62
C TYR A 161 11.61 26.35 -2.02
N ALA A 162 10.27 26.40 -2.18
CA ALA A 162 9.64 26.42 -3.50
C ALA A 162 10.22 27.55 -4.37
N ARG A 163 10.29 28.79 -3.86
CA ARG A 163 10.89 29.92 -4.59
C ARG A 163 12.35 29.69 -4.96
N TRP A 164 13.16 29.13 -4.07
CA TRP A 164 14.56 28.84 -4.38
C TRP A 164 14.72 27.75 -5.44
N ILE A 165 13.83 26.76 -5.45
CA ILE A 165 13.77 25.74 -6.50
C ILE A 165 13.36 26.39 -7.83
N GLU A 166 12.33 27.25 -7.85
CA GLU A 166 11.92 28.00 -9.05
C GLU A 166 13.09 28.80 -9.66
N GLU A 167 13.84 29.53 -8.83
CA GLU A 167 15.03 30.27 -9.27
C GLU A 167 16.12 29.35 -9.84
N TYR A 168 16.34 28.19 -9.21
CA TYR A 168 17.30 27.19 -9.70
C TYR A 168 16.86 26.63 -11.07
N LEU A 169 15.59 26.24 -11.20
CA LEU A 169 15.04 25.70 -12.44
C LEU A 169 15.09 26.72 -13.58
N ALA A 170 14.77 27.98 -13.31
CA ALA A 170 14.92 29.07 -14.28
C ALA A 170 16.37 29.23 -14.75
N SER A 171 17.36 29.11 -13.84
CA SER A 171 18.78 29.16 -14.19
C SER A 171 19.26 28.00 -15.06
N LYS A 172 18.53 26.87 -15.06
CA LYS A 172 18.77 25.70 -15.91
C LYS A 172 17.97 25.72 -17.22
N GLY A 173 17.21 26.79 -17.48
CA GLY A 173 16.39 26.93 -18.68
C GLY A 173 15.06 26.16 -18.64
N VAL A 174 14.61 25.72 -17.47
CA VAL A 174 13.36 24.96 -17.26
C VAL A 174 12.44 25.68 -16.26
N PRO A 175 12.01 26.92 -16.51
CA PRO A 175 11.18 27.68 -15.57
C PRO A 175 9.85 26.96 -15.31
N GLU A 176 9.56 26.69 -14.04
CA GLU A 176 8.36 25.99 -13.60
C GLU A 176 7.92 26.57 -12.25
N LYS A 177 6.61 26.64 -12.02
CA LYS A 177 6.07 27.12 -10.73
C LYS A 177 6.01 25.97 -9.76
N ILE A 178 6.56 26.11 -8.55
CA ILE A 178 6.71 25.00 -7.60
C ILE A 178 5.81 25.18 -6.38
N ALA A 179 5.26 24.07 -5.90
CA ALA A 179 4.57 23.99 -4.63
C ALA A 179 5.24 22.93 -3.75
N GLY A 180 5.43 23.26 -2.47
CA GLY A 180 5.79 22.30 -1.43
C GLY A 180 4.55 21.83 -0.69
N SER A 181 4.38 20.53 -0.49
CA SER A 181 3.27 19.95 0.26
C SER A 181 3.73 18.76 1.11
N VAL A 182 3.00 18.46 2.19
CA VAL A 182 3.23 17.25 2.99
C VAL A 182 2.35 16.14 2.44
N THR A 183 2.96 15.01 2.11
CA THR A 183 2.29 13.84 1.53
C THR A 183 2.58 12.59 2.36
N PRO A 184 1.63 11.64 2.46
CA PRO A 184 1.91 10.33 3.05
C PRO A 184 2.92 9.57 2.20
N ALA A 185 3.93 8.96 2.84
CA ALA A 185 4.91 8.09 2.18
C ALA A 185 4.59 6.61 2.45
N ASP A 186 4.47 6.24 3.72
CA ASP A 186 4.11 4.92 4.22
C ASP A 186 3.06 5.06 5.33
N PRO A 187 2.40 3.97 5.79
CA PRO A 187 1.43 4.04 6.88
C PRO A 187 2.05 4.62 8.17
N GLY A 188 1.78 5.91 8.43
CA GLY A 188 2.30 6.64 9.58
C GLY A 188 3.46 7.59 9.27
N ASP A 189 4.05 7.49 8.09
CA ASP A 189 5.18 8.30 7.65
C ASP A 189 4.76 9.35 6.62
N TYR A 190 5.36 10.53 6.71
CA TYR A 190 5.09 11.66 5.83
C TYR A 190 6.40 12.18 5.23
N LYS A 191 6.32 12.69 4.00
CA LYS A 191 7.41 13.38 3.29
C LYS A 191 6.93 14.75 2.80
N ILE A 192 7.85 15.70 2.69
CA ILE A 192 7.63 16.97 1.99
C ILE A 192 7.99 16.77 0.53
N VAL A 193 7.04 17.02 -0.38
CA VAL A 193 7.24 16.94 -1.82
C VAL A 193 7.26 18.34 -2.39
N PHE A 194 8.31 18.67 -3.15
CA PHE A 194 8.32 19.82 -4.04
C PHE A 194 8.09 19.37 -5.47
N ALA A 195 7.00 19.85 -6.06
CA ALA A 195 6.56 19.50 -7.41
C ALA A 195 5.97 20.71 -8.16
N PRO A 196 5.83 20.64 -9.49
CA PRO A 196 5.11 21.64 -10.26
C PRO A 196 3.71 21.92 -9.72
N SER A 197 3.32 23.19 -9.65
CA SER A 197 2.02 23.68 -9.16
C SER A 197 0.91 23.50 -10.20
N ARG A 198 0.93 22.38 -10.91
CA ARG A 198 -0.04 21.96 -11.92
C ARG A 198 -0.51 20.54 -11.60
N PRO A 199 -1.69 20.10 -12.11
CA PRO A 199 -2.10 18.71 -12.00
C PRO A 199 -1.01 17.79 -12.56
N LEU A 200 -0.84 16.63 -11.93
CA LEU A 200 0.08 15.59 -12.40
C LEU A 200 -0.28 15.21 -13.85
N PRO A 201 0.71 15.04 -14.73
CA PRO A 201 0.44 14.62 -16.10
C PRO A 201 -0.10 13.19 -16.11
N ALA A 202 -1.05 12.90 -17.00
CA ALA A 202 -1.49 11.53 -17.21
C ALA A 202 -0.42 10.73 -17.98
N VAL A 203 -0.30 9.44 -17.70
CA VAL A 203 0.50 8.51 -18.52
C VAL A 203 -0.17 8.37 -19.88
N ALA A 204 0.46 8.89 -20.93
CA ALA A 204 -0.02 8.80 -22.30
C ALA A 204 0.29 7.42 -22.90
N GLN A 205 1.56 7.00 -22.75
CA GLN A 205 2.05 5.72 -23.24
C GLN A 205 3.17 5.21 -22.32
N VAL A 206 3.36 3.89 -22.32
CA VAL A 206 4.52 3.24 -21.71
C VAL A 206 5.34 2.57 -22.82
N ILE A 207 6.65 2.82 -22.82
CA ILE A 207 7.61 2.24 -23.75
C ILE A 207 8.65 1.47 -22.95
N PHE A 208 8.81 0.19 -23.26
CA PHE A 208 9.83 -0.67 -22.64
C PHE A 208 11.05 -0.79 -23.56
N GLU A 209 12.23 -0.62 -22.97
CA GLU A 209 13.52 -0.77 -23.64
C GLU A 209 14.31 -1.91 -22.99
N GLY A 210 14.99 -2.72 -23.78
CA GLY A 210 15.84 -3.81 -23.27
C GLY A 210 15.13 -5.14 -23.06
N ASN A 211 13.79 -5.18 -23.20
CA ASN A 211 13.04 -6.44 -23.22
C ASN A 211 13.34 -7.26 -24.49
N LYS A 212 13.63 -8.55 -24.31
CA LYS A 212 13.98 -9.51 -25.36
C LYS A 212 13.16 -10.79 -25.21
N ILE A 213 12.98 -11.30 -23.98
CA ILE A 213 12.24 -12.55 -23.74
C ILE A 213 10.73 -12.34 -23.67
N VAL A 214 10.30 -11.14 -23.29
CA VAL A 214 8.89 -10.73 -23.29
C VAL A 214 8.68 -9.69 -24.40
N SER A 215 7.69 -9.92 -25.26
CA SER A 215 7.38 -8.99 -26.34
C SER A 215 6.83 -7.67 -25.80
N GLN A 216 7.05 -6.59 -26.56
CA GLN A 216 6.56 -5.26 -26.20
C GLN A 216 5.02 -5.24 -26.05
N GLU A 217 4.30 -6.00 -26.88
CA GLU A 217 2.85 -6.12 -26.81
C GLU A 217 2.38 -6.71 -25.47
N VAL A 218 3.02 -7.77 -24.98
CA VAL A 218 2.67 -8.38 -23.69
C VAL A 218 2.90 -7.40 -22.53
N LEU A 219 4.04 -6.68 -22.54
CA LEU A 219 4.33 -5.67 -21.52
C LEU A 219 3.36 -4.49 -21.57
N TRP A 220 2.99 -4.07 -22.78
CA TRP A 220 2.02 -3.00 -22.99
C TRP A 220 0.63 -3.38 -22.48
N GLN A 221 0.14 -4.59 -22.78
CA GLN A 221 -1.14 -5.10 -22.28
C GLN A 221 -1.17 -5.15 -20.75
N ALA A 222 -0.05 -5.53 -20.12
CA ALA A 222 0.06 -5.60 -18.66
C ALA A 222 -0.13 -4.24 -17.97
N VAL A 223 0.29 -3.14 -18.62
CA VAL A 223 0.20 -1.78 -18.06
C VAL A 223 -0.98 -0.97 -18.58
N TRP A 224 -1.64 -1.41 -19.66
CA TRP A 224 -2.74 -0.67 -20.30
C TRP A 224 -3.85 -0.29 -19.32
N GLY A 225 -4.40 -1.26 -18.59
CA GLY A 225 -5.47 -1.00 -17.61
C GLY A 225 -4.98 -0.49 -16.26
N ALA A 226 -3.66 -0.45 -16.02
CA ALA A 226 -3.09 -0.20 -14.71
C ALA A 226 -2.31 1.13 -14.61
N ALA A 227 -1.89 1.71 -15.74
CA ALA A 227 -1.12 2.95 -15.77
C ALA A 227 -1.68 3.98 -16.77
N ILE A 228 -2.03 3.56 -17.99
CA ILE A 228 -2.36 4.50 -19.07
C ILE A 228 -3.64 5.28 -18.72
N GLY A 229 -3.58 6.61 -18.88
CA GLY A 229 -4.64 7.55 -18.51
C GLY A 229 -4.64 7.97 -17.03
N LEU A 230 -3.84 7.33 -16.17
CA LEU A 230 -3.74 7.70 -14.75
C LEU A 230 -2.66 8.77 -14.52
N PRO A 231 -2.79 9.60 -13.47
CA PRO A 231 -1.74 10.53 -13.08
C PRO A 231 -0.40 9.83 -12.83
N TYR A 232 0.67 10.34 -13.42
CA TYR A 232 2.01 9.81 -13.24
C TYR A 232 2.67 10.37 -11.98
N THR A 233 3.11 9.47 -11.12
CA THR A 233 4.27 9.66 -10.22
C THR A 233 5.18 8.45 -10.38
N GLU A 234 6.48 8.62 -10.17
CA GLU A 234 7.42 7.51 -10.30
C GLU A 234 7.09 6.38 -9.31
N ASP A 235 6.73 6.72 -8.07
CA ASP A 235 6.36 5.74 -7.04
C ASP A 235 5.14 4.91 -7.42
N ALA A 236 4.04 5.55 -7.85
CA ALA A 236 2.83 4.86 -8.28
C ALA A 236 3.12 3.97 -9.49
N PHE A 237 3.89 4.46 -10.45
CA PHE A 237 4.23 3.70 -11.65
C PHE A 237 5.15 2.51 -11.33
N ARG A 238 6.09 2.64 -10.39
CA ARG A 238 6.92 1.53 -9.90
C ARG A 238 6.08 0.45 -9.22
N GLN A 239 4.96 0.79 -8.57
CA GLN A 239 4.02 -0.20 -8.03
C GLN A 239 3.32 -0.96 -9.17
N VAL A 240 2.91 -0.28 -10.25
CA VAL A 240 2.36 -0.94 -11.45
C VAL A 240 3.36 -1.92 -12.06
N LEU A 241 4.63 -1.54 -12.19
CA LEU A 241 5.68 -2.45 -12.70
C LEU A 241 5.84 -3.70 -11.80
N ARG A 242 5.77 -3.54 -10.48
CA ARG A 242 5.85 -4.66 -9.52
C ARG A 242 4.62 -5.58 -9.61
N ALA A 243 3.43 -5.02 -9.76
CA ALA A 243 2.19 -5.78 -9.74
C ALA A 243 1.86 -6.44 -11.10
N SER A 244 2.12 -5.74 -12.20
CA SER A 244 1.67 -6.16 -13.53
C SER A 244 2.80 -6.73 -14.41
N VAL A 245 4.01 -6.19 -14.31
CA VAL A 245 5.10 -6.54 -15.23
C VAL A 245 6.03 -7.61 -14.66
N ARG A 246 6.44 -7.47 -13.40
CA ARG A 246 7.33 -8.43 -12.72
C ARG A 246 6.81 -9.88 -12.76
N PRO A 247 5.51 -10.17 -12.51
CA PRO A 247 5.00 -11.54 -12.55
C PRO A 247 5.20 -12.23 -13.92
N ILE A 248 5.11 -11.47 -15.02
CA ILE A 248 5.28 -11.99 -16.39
C ILE A 248 6.70 -12.52 -16.61
N TYR A 249 7.69 -11.84 -16.04
CA TYR A 249 9.10 -12.25 -16.04
C TYR A 249 9.36 -13.39 -15.07
N GLU A 250 8.77 -13.35 -13.88
CA GLU A 250 8.84 -14.41 -12.87
C GLU A 250 8.26 -15.74 -13.38
N ALA A 251 7.20 -15.72 -14.19
CA ALA A 251 6.67 -16.90 -14.88
C ALA A 251 7.66 -17.53 -15.87
N ARG A 252 8.74 -16.82 -16.23
CA ARG A 252 9.79 -17.26 -17.15
C ARG A 252 11.15 -17.43 -16.45
N GLY A 253 11.16 -17.56 -15.12
CA GLY A 253 12.38 -17.75 -14.33
C GLY A 253 13.24 -16.50 -14.16
N ARG A 254 12.78 -15.32 -14.57
CA ARG A 254 13.50 -14.05 -14.45
C ARG A 254 13.22 -13.37 -13.11
N VAL A 255 13.55 -14.07 -12.02
CA VAL A 255 13.21 -13.63 -10.65
C VAL A 255 13.97 -12.39 -10.17
N ARG A 256 15.08 -12.05 -10.85
CA ARG A 256 15.88 -10.85 -10.60
C ARG A 256 15.58 -9.70 -11.57
N VAL A 257 14.47 -9.74 -12.31
CA VAL A 257 14.09 -8.62 -13.19
C VAL A 257 14.08 -7.29 -12.44
N ALA A 258 14.65 -6.27 -13.05
CA ALA A 258 14.77 -4.93 -12.50
C ALA A 258 14.37 -3.86 -13.53
N PHE A 259 13.95 -2.71 -13.00
CA PHE A 259 13.57 -1.53 -13.76
C PHE A 259 14.46 -0.36 -13.30
N PRO A 260 15.77 -0.40 -13.65
CA PRO A 260 16.77 0.49 -13.06
C PRO A 260 16.53 1.97 -13.39
N LYS A 261 15.82 2.25 -14.48
CA LYS A 261 15.69 3.60 -15.00
C LYS A 261 14.31 3.80 -15.60
N ILE A 262 13.67 4.88 -15.16
CA ILE A 262 12.38 5.35 -15.65
C ILE A 262 12.59 6.82 -16.03
N ARG A 263 12.11 7.21 -17.21
CA ARG A 263 12.16 8.59 -17.69
C ARG A 263 10.80 8.99 -18.24
N THR A 264 10.51 10.27 -18.16
CA THR A 264 9.31 10.87 -18.74
C THR A 264 9.67 11.87 -19.82
N GLU A 265 8.91 11.85 -20.90
CA GLU A 265 8.97 12.86 -21.95
C GLU A 265 7.54 13.35 -22.24
N PRO A 266 7.32 14.65 -22.47
CA PRO A 266 6.00 15.13 -22.87
C PRO A 266 5.53 14.42 -24.14
N ASP A 267 4.27 13.99 -24.16
CA ASP A 267 3.68 13.48 -25.38
C ASP A 267 3.37 14.62 -26.36
N LYS A 268 3.46 14.34 -27.66
CA LYS A 268 3.27 15.35 -28.72
C LYS A 268 1.81 15.58 -29.07
N ASP A 269 0.97 14.56 -28.90
CA ASP A 269 -0.40 14.51 -29.39
C ASP A 269 -1.43 14.68 -28.27
N VAL A 270 -1.10 14.24 -27.05
CA VAL A 270 -1.97 14.35 -25.88
C VAL A 270 -1.32 15.11 -24.73
N LYS A 271 -2.16 15.68 -23.87
CA LYS A 271 -1.71 16.27 -22.60
C LYS A 271 -1.35 15.14 -21.62
N GLY A 272 -0.12 14.68 -21.69
CA GLY A 272 0.40 13.62 -20.84
C GLY A 272 1.90 13.42 -21.03
N VAL A 273 2.43 12.37 -20.40
CA VAL A 273 3.83 11.96 -20.51
C VAL A 273 3.95 10.56 -21.06
N ASN A 274 4.93 10.37 -21.93
CA ASN A 274 5.44 9.07 -22.34
C ASN A 274 6.42 8.59 -21.27
N VAL A 275 6.17 7.39 -20.74
CA VAL A 275 7.00 6.77 -19.69
C VAL A 275 7.90 5.73 -20.34
N LEU A 276 9.20 6.03 -20.38
CA LEU A 276 10.23 5.15 -20.92
C LEU A 276 10.86 4.34 -19.78
N VAL A 277 10.78 3.02 -19.89
CA VAL A 277 11.21 2.07 -18.86
C VAL A 277 12.34 1.22 -19.42
N THR A 278 13.53 1.36 -18.85
CA THR A 278 14.62 0.42 -19.13
C THR A 278 14.39 -0.85 -18.31
N VAL A 279 14.39 -2.00 -18.97
CA VAL A 279 14.25 -3.32 -18.36
C VAL A 279 15.60 -4.01 -18.34
N ASP A 280 16.01 -4.45 -17.15
CA ASP A 280 17.04 -5.47 -16.99
C ASP A 280 16.31 -6.80 -16.68
N GLU A 281 16.25 -7.69 -17.66
CA GLU A 281 15.55 -8.97 -17.52
C GLU A 281 16.24 -9.91 -16.52
N GLY A 282 17.52 -9.68 -16.21
CA GLY A 282 18.33 -10.61 -15.42
C GLY A 282 18.51 -11.98 -16.10
N VAL A 283 19.16 -12.90 -15.39
CA VAL A 283 19.38 -14.28 -15.86
C VAL A 283 18.17 -15.17 -15.54
N SER A 284 18.07 -16.31 -16.23
CA SER A 284 17.06 -17.33 -15.91
C SER A 284 17.49 -18.13 -14.70
N TYR A 285 16.55 -18.40 -13.80
CA TYR A 285 16.74 -19.27 -12.65
C TYR A 285 15.96 -20.56 -12.84
N GLU A 286 16.45 -21.63 -12.25
CA GLU A 286 15.80 -22.95 -12.20
C GLU A 286 15.08 -23.13 -10.86
N LEU A 287 14.02 -23.94 -10.85
CA LEU A 287 13.33 -24.33 -9.62
C LEU A 287 14.24 -25.30 -8.86
N GLY A 288 14.70 -24.86 -7.69
CA GLY A 288 15.53 -25.67 -6.80
C GLY A 288 14.71 -26.68 -6.02
N LYS A 289 15.04 -26.82 -4.73
CA LYS A 289 14.36 -27.72 -3.81
C LYS A 289 12.99 -27.13 -3.43
N VAL A 290 11.95 -27.93 -3.53
CA VAL A 290 10.65 -27.64 -2.92
C VAL A 290 10.49 -28.49 -1.66
N ALA A 291 10.22 -27.85 -0.53
CA ALA A 291 10.06 -28.52 0.75
C ALA A 291 8.81 -28.00 1.48
N ILE A 292 8.26 -28.83 2.36
CA ILE A 292 7.23 -28.39 3.30
C ILE A 292 7.90 -28.11 4.65
N ASP A 293 7.56 -26.98 5.25
CA ASP A 293 8.00 -26.58 6.57
C ASP A 293 6.82 -26.59 7.56
N GLY A 294 7.04 -27.17 8.74
CA GLY A 294 6.03 -27.32 9.78
C GLY A 294 5.21 -28.62 9.76
N PRO A 295 4.30 -28.80 10.73
CA PRO A 295 3.47 -30.01 10.85
C PRO A 295 2.40 -30.07 9.76
N THR A 296 2.14 -31.27 9.23
CA THR A 296 1.10 -31.51 8.23
C THR A 296 0.17 -32.64 8.64
N PRO A 297 -1.14 -32.54 8.37
CA PRO A 297 -2.08 -33.63 8.64
C PRO A 297 -1.98 -34.79 7.67
N LEU A 298 -1.44 -34.55 6.47
CA LEU A 298 -1.22 -35.56 5.43
C LEU A 298 0.27 -35.83 5.27
N PRO A 299 0.68 -37.01 4.76
CA PRO A 299 2.09 -37.31 4.51
C PRO A 299 2.73 -36.25 3.60
N PRO A 300 3.88 -35.65 3.99
CA PRO A 300 4.54 -34.61 3.20
C PRO A 300 4.82 -35.03 1.74
N ASP A 301 5.25 -36.27 1.52
CA ASP A 301 5.53 -36.80 0.19
C ASP A 301 4.28 -36.83 -0.71
N SER A 302 3.10 -37.12 -0.13
CA SER A 302 1.84 -37.11 -0.87
C SER A 302 1.43 -35.70 -1.27
N LEU A 303 1.66 -34.72 -0.39
CA LEU A 303 1.41 -33.31 -0.68
C LEU A 303 2.37 -32.78 -1.75
N LEU A 304 3.66 -33.06 -1.63
CA LEU A 304 4.65 -32.68 -2.65
C LEU A 304 4.35 -33.30 -4.01
N LYS A 305 3.91 -34.57 -4.05
CA LYS A 305 3.43 -35.21 -5.27
C LYS A 305 2.18 -34.53 -5.85
N ALA A 306 1.22 -34.14 -5.01
CA ALA A 306 0.04 -33.40 -5.46
C ALA A 306 0.39 -32.03 -6.05
N GLY A 307 1.42 -31.38 -5.53
CA GLY A 307 1.94 -30.12 -6.06
C GLY A 307 2.50 -30.22 -7.48
N ASP A 308 2.99 -31.40 -7.90
CA ASP A 308 3.62 -31.65 -9.21
C ASP A 308 4.68 -30.60 -9.59
N PHE A 309 5.54 -30.26 -8.63
CA PHE A 309 6.63 -29.30 -8.84
C PHE A 309 7.70 -29.91 -9.75
N LYS A 310 8.12 -29.16 -10.77
CA LYS A 310 9.18 -29.57 -11.70
C LYS A 310 10.53 -29.01 -11.26
N SER A 311 11.09 -29.53 -10.17
CA SER A 311 12.45 -29.16 -9.75
C SER A 311 13.46 -29.47 -10.87
N GLY A 312 14.37 -28.54 -11.14
CA GLY A 312 15.32 -28.56 -12.26
C GLY A 312 14.81 -27.88 -13.54
N ASP A 313 13.50 -27.65 -13.69
CA ASP A 313 12.99 -26.82 -14.78
C ASP A 313 13.19 -25.33 -14.47
N VAL A 314 12.95 -24.46 -15.45
CA VAL A 314 12.87 -23.00 -15.23
C VAL A 314 11.94 -22.69 -14.05
N ALA A 315 12.38 -21.79 -13.17
CA ALA A 315 11.64 -21.32 -12.00
C ALA A 315 10.39 -20.51 -12.39
N ASN A 316 9.38 -21.18 -12.95
CA ASN A 316 8.10 -20.58 -13.29
C ASN A 316 7.25 -20.46 -12.03
N LEU A 317 7.11 -19.23 -11.53
CA LEU A 317 6.41 -18.98 -10.27
C LEU A 317 4.89 -19.11 -10.36
N ASP A 318 4.30 -19.02 -11.56
CA ASP A 318 2.88 -19.34 -11.76
C ASP A 318 2.65 -20.83 -11.54
N ARG A 319 3.51 -21.69 -12.10
CA ARG A 319 3.46 -23.15 -11.85
C ARG A 319 3.68 -23.52 -10.39
N VAL A 320 4.54 -22.78 -9.69
CA VAL A 320 4.73 -22.95 -8.24
C VAL A 320 3.45 -22.61 -7.50
N ASN A 321 2.81 -21.47 -7.80
CA ASN A 321 1.56 -21.07 -7.19
C ASN A 321 0.42 -22.08 -7.49
N GLU A 322 0.33 -22.59 -8.72
CA GLU A 322 -0.60 -23.67 -9.09
C GLU A 322 -0.34 -24.95 -8.27
N GLY A 323 0.93 -25.32 -8.07
CA GLY A 323 1.30 -26.47 -7.24
C GLY A 323 0.91 -26.29 -5.77
N VAL A 324 1.09 -25.08 -5.23
CA VAL A 324 0.62 -24.71 -3.88
C VAL A 324 -0.91 -24.82 -3.78
N GLU A 325 -1.64 -24.35 -4.80
CA GLU A 325 -3.09 -24.50 -4.84
C GLU A 325 -3.55 -25.95 -4.97
N ARG A 326 -2.81 -26.80 -5.71
CA ARG A 326 -3.06 -28.26 -5.74
C ARG A 326 -2.88 -28.90 -4.37
N ILE A 327 -1.85 -28.49 -3.61
CA ILE A 327 -1.65 -28.91 -2.21
C ILE A 327 -2.84 -28.48 -1.34
N ARG A 328 -3.24 -27.21 -1.43
CA ARG A 328 -4.40 -26.70 -0.69
C ARG A 328 -5.68 -27.48 -1.05
N LYS A 329 -5.90 -27.78 -2.33
CA LYS A 329 -7.02 -28.60 -2.79
C LYS A 329 -6.98 -30.03 -2.22
N ALA A 330 -5.80 -30.64 -2.12
CA ALA A 330 -5.65 -31.96 -1.50
C ALA A 330 -6.03 -31.94 -0.01
N LEU A 331 -5.70 -30.87 0.72
CA LEU A 331 -6.13 -30.67 2.11
C LEU A 331 -7.67 -30.51 2.20
N LEU A 332 -8.27 -29.70 1.33
CA LEU A 332 -9.72 -29.55 1.26
C LEU A 332 -10.41 -30.90 1.01
N HIS A 333 -9.91 -31.71 0.07
CA HIS A 333 -10.44 -33.04 -0.21
C HIS A 333 -10.32 -34.02 0.97
N ALA A 334 -9.38 -33.75 1.88
CA ALA A 334 -9.16 -34.50 3.10
C ALA A 334 -9.90 -33.94 4.31
N GLY A 335 -10.83 -32.98 4.16
CA GLY A 335 -11.63 -32.45 5.25
C GLY A 335 -11.16 -31.13 5.85
N TYR A 336 -10.01 -30.60 5.45
CA TYR A 336 -9.43 -29.38 6.06
C TYR A 336 -9.97 -28.12 5.39
N MET A 337 -11.21 -27.74 5.67
CA MET A 337 -11.91 -26.64 4.96
C MET A 337 -11.27 -25.26 5.15
N ASP A 338 -10.63 -25.06 6.30
CA ASP A 338 -10.00 -23.79 6.68
C ASP A 338 -8.51 -23.73 6.28
N ALA A 339 -8.05 -24.70 5.47
CA ALA A 339 -6.64 -24.84 5.11
C ALA A 339 -6.09 -23.60 4.38
N LYS A 340 -5.03 -23.03 4.95
CA LYS A 340 -4.22 -21.97 4.38
C LYS A 340 -2.87 -22.55 4.00
N VAL A 341 -2.47 -22.36 2.74
CA VAL A 341 -1.18 -22.79 2.23
C VAL A 341 -0.50 -21.58 1.59
N THR A 342 0.72 -21.30 2.00
CA THR A 342 1.54 -20.21 1.49
C THR A 342 2.88 -20.74 1.04
N SER A 343 3.61 -19.97 0.25
CA SER A 343 4.98 -20.30 -0.14
C SER A 343 5.92 -19.14 0.12
N GLU A 344 7.12 -19.48 0.57
CA GLU A 344 8.25 -18.59 0.71
C GLU A 344 9.33 -19.00 -0.30
N ARG A 345 9.95 -18.01 -0.93
CA ARG A 345 10.94 -18.22 -1.98
C ARG A 345 12.30 -17.81 -1.45
N LYS A 346 13.32 -18.63 -1.69
CA LYS A 346 14.72 -18.30 -1.43
C LYS A 346 15.50 -18.34 -2.74
N ILE A 347 16.02 -17.19 -3.14
CA ILE A 347 16.82 -17.06 -4.38
C ILE A 347 18.29 -17.32 -4.03
N ASP A 348 18.89 -18.30 -4.69
CA ASP A 348 20.32 -18.60 -4.64
C ASP A 348 20.96 -18.06 -5.93
N ASP A 349 21.61 -16.90 -5.84
CA ASP A 349 22.23 -16.24 -6.99
C ASP A 349 23.51 -16.92 -7.48
N GLU A 350 24.16 -17.75 -6.66
CA GLU A 350 25.36 -18.51 -7.05
C GLU A 350 24.94 -19.71 -7.90
N LYS A 351 23.94 -20.45 -7.44
CA LYS A 351 23.42 -21.64 -8.15
C LYS A 351 22.40 -21.31 -9.23
N LYS A 352 21.96 -20.06 -9.33
CA LYS A 352 20.85 -19.63 -10.20
C LYS A 352 19.59 -20.47 -9.97
N ALA A 353 19.29 -20.73 -8.70
CA ALA A 353 18.17 -21.56 -8.30
C ALA A 353 17.20 -20.79 -7.39
N VAL A 354 15.93 -21.17 -7.42
CA VAL A 354 14.90 -20.69 -6.51
C VAL A 354 14.39 -21.86 -5.70
N ASP A 355 14.76 -21.93 -4.42
CA ASP A 355 14.19 -22.88 -3.49
C ASP A 355 12.83 -22.37 -3.00
N VAL A 356 11.88 -23.28 -2.81
CA VAL A 356 10.53 -22.96 -2.35
C VAL A 356 10.22 -23.72 -1.07
N THR A 357 9.83 -22.98 -0.04
CA THR A 357 9.33 -23.54 1.21
C THR A 357 7.83 -23.33 1.27
N VAL A 358 7.07 -24.41 1.29
CA VAL A 358 5.62 -24.41 1.45
C VAL A 358 5.30 -24.44 2.94
N LYS A 359 4.58 -23.43 3.43
CA LYS A 359 4.06 -23.38 4.79
C LYS A 359 2.57 -23.57 4.76
N MET A 360 2.01 -24.24 5.77
CA MET A 360 0.57 -24.44 5.83
C MET A 360 0.05 -24.44 7.26
N ASP A 361 -1.19 -24.00 7.37
CA ASP A 361 -2.07 -24.20 8.52
C ASP A 361 -3.31 -24.91 8.01
N ALA A 362 -3.47 -26.18 8.35
CA ALA A 362 -4.59 -26.97 7.88
C ALA A 362 -5.89 -26.68 8.63
N GLY A 363 -5.81 -26.13 9.85
CA GLY A 363 -6.97 -26.01 10.73
C GLY A 363 -7.60 -27.36 11.12
N PRO A 364 -8.82 -27.35 11.64
CA PRO A 364 -9.55 -28.54 12.05
C PRO A 364 -10.08 -29.35 10.85
N GLN A 365 -10.18 -30.67 11.02
CA GLN A 365 -10.76 -31.55 10.02
C GLN A 365 -12.29 -31.57 10.13
N TYR A 366 -12.98 -31.26 9.04
CA TYR A 366 -14.42 -31.39 8.91
C TYR A 366 -14.78 -32.82 8.51
N LEU A 367 -15.76 -33.37 9.20
CA LEU A 367 -16.30 -34.69 8.93
C LEU A 367 -17.68 -34.57 8.27
N MET A 368 -18.00 -35.51 7.40
CA MET A 368 -19.32 -35.66 6.82
C MET A 368 -20.35 -35.90 7.92
N GLY A 369 -21.38 -35.07 7.96
CA GLY A 369 -22.52 -35.19 8.83
C GLY A 369 -23.69 -35.88 8.15
N LYS A 370 -24.88 -35.32 8.34
CA LYS A 370 -26.13 -35.87 7.80
C LYS A 370 -26.30 -35.53 6.33
N LEU A 371 -26.66 -36.55 5.54
CA LEU A 371 -27.22 -36.37 4.20
C LEU A 371 -28.72 -36.12 4.29
N THR A 372 -29.20 -35.06 3.65
CA THR A 372 -30.62 -34.74 3.49
C THR A 372 -30.94 -34.68 2.01
N ILE A 373 -31.89 -35.46 1.54
CA ILE A 373 -32.38 -35.42 0.16
C ILE A 373 -33.76 -34.77 0.18
N VAL A 374 -34.01 -33.86 -0.75
CA VAL A 374 -35.28 -33.14 -0.85
C VAL A 374 -35.72 -33.08 -2.30
N GLY A 375 -36.99 -33.39 -2.55
CA GLY A 375 -37.62 -33.26 -3.87
C GLY A 375 -37.62 -34.52 -4.72
N LEU A 376 -37.34 -35.68 -4.12
CA LEU A 376 -37.58 -37.01 -4.70
C LEU A 376 -38.71 -37.72 -3.95
N ASP A 377 -39.26 -38.78 -4.53
CA ASP A 377 -40.16 -39.70 -3.83
C ASP A 377 -39.38 -40.68 -2.94
N LEU A 378 -40.08 -41.50 -2.15
CA LEU A 378 -39.45 -42.43 -1.20
C LEU A 378 -38.50 -43.42 -1.90
N ASP A 379 -38.86 -43.89 -3.09
CA ASP A 379 -38.05 -44.82 -3.86
C ASP A 379 -36.78 -44.13 -4.40
N GLY A 380 -36.89 -42.90 -4.91
CA GLY A 380 -35.74 -42.13 -5.36
C GLY A 380 -34.81 -41.69 -4.24
N GLU A 381 -35.34 -41.33 -3.07
CA GLU A 381 -34.54 -41.06 -1.88
C GLU A 381 -33.77 -42.30 -1.41
N ALA A 382 -34.42 -43.47 -1.40
CA ALA A 382 -33.78 -44.73 -1.03
C ALA A 382 -32.64 -45.08 -2.00
N GLU A 383 -32.86 -44.91 -3.29
CA GLU A 383 -31.83 -45.17 -4.31
C GLU A 383 -30.64 -44.20 -4.17
N MET A 384 -30.89 -42.91 -3.96
CA MET A 384 -29.82 -41.92 -3.70
C MET A 384 -29.00 -42.24 -2.45
N ASN A 385 -29.65 -42.65 -1.36
CA ASN A 385 -28.93 -43.10 -0.16
C ASN A 385 -28.08 -44.35 -0.43
N ARG A 386 -28.56 -45.27 -1.27
CA ARG A 386 -27.87 -46.52 -1.61
C ARG A 386 -26.55 -46.26 -2.36
N ILE A 387 -26.57 -45.35 -3.34
CA ILE A 387 -25.40 -45.04 -4.16
C ILE A 387 -24.49 -43.95 -3.56
N TRP A 388 -24.94 -43.23 -2.52
CA TRP A 388 -24.12 -42.27 -1.79
C TRP A 388 -23.01 -42.96 -0.97
N THR A 389 -21.76 -42.68 -1.32
CA THR A 389 -20.57 -43.35 -0.76
C THR A 389 -19.87 -42.57 0.35
N MET A 390 -20.08 -41.25 0.50
CA MET A 390 -19.46 -40.48 1.58
C MET A 390 -20.19 -40.70 2.91
N LYS A 391 -19.72 -41.63 3.73
CA LYS A 391 -20.38 -41.99 4.99
C LYS A 391 -20.15 -40.95 6.09
N GLU A 392 -21.12 -40.85 7.00
CA GLU A 392 -21.04 -40.02 8.20
C GLU A 392 -19.78 -40.36 9.02
N GLY A 393 -19.14 -39.33 9.58
CA GLY A 393 -17.89 -39.45 10.34
C GLY A 393 -16.63 -39.65 9.50
N LYS A 394 -16.73 -39.74 8.16
CA LYS A 394 -15.56 -39.71 7.26
C LYS A 394 -15.15 -38.27 6.95
N PRO A 395 -13.88 -38.02 6.56
CA PRO A 395 -13.47 -36.69 6.12
C PRO A 395 -14.36 -36.16 5.00
N PHE A 396 -14.82 -34.91 5.16
CA PHE A 396 -15.69 -34.27 4.20
C PHE A 396 -14.89 -33.83 2.96
N ASN A 397 -15.35 -34.20 1.77
CA ASN A 397 -14.80 -33.69 0.51
C ASN A 397 -15.81 -32.71 -0.12
N PRO A 398 -15.46 -31.42 -0.29
CA PRO A 398 -16.41 -30.40 -0.73
C PRO A 398 -16.81 -30.55 -2.21
N ASP A 399 -15.98 -31.19 -3.03
CA ASP A 399 -16.27 -31.40 -4.46
C ASP A 399 -17.19 -32.61 -4.68
N TYR A 400 -17.23 -33.55 -3.74
CA TYR A 400 -17.95 -34.82 -3.92
C TYR A 400 -19.46 -34.66 -4.12
N PRO A 401 -20.21 -33.84 -3.35
CA PRO A 401 -21.66 -33.72 -3.52
C PRO A 401 -22.08 -33.31 -4.94
N ASP A 402 -21.39 -32.33 -5.53
CA ASP A 402 -21.67 -31.88 -6.90
C ASP A 402 -21.23 -32.92 -7.95
N LEU A 403 -20.08 -33.56 -7.75
CA LEU A 403 -19.62 -34.66 -8.61
C LEU A 403 -20.57 -35.86 -8.58
N PHE A 404 -21.14 -36.16 -7.40
CA PHE A 404 -22.15 -37.20 -7.23
C PHE A 404 -23.41 -36.88 -8.06
N LEU A 405 -23.98 -35.67 -7.91
CA LEU A 405 -25.16 -35.27 -8.68
C LEU A 405 -24.90 -35.29 -10.20
N LYS A 406 -23.72 -34.84 -10.62
CA LYS A 406 -23.31 -34.90 -12.03
C LYS A 406 -23.29 -36.34 -12.55
N ARG A 407 -22.68 -37.27 -11.80
CA ARG A 407 -22.63 -38.69 -12.16
C ARG A 407 -24.03 -39.31 -12.25
N VAL A 408 -24.88 -39.05 -11.27
CA VAL A 408 -26.27 -39.55 -11.25
C VAL A 408 -27.03 -39.13 -12.51
N LYS A 409 -26.83 -37.89 -12.95
CA LYS A 409 -27.42 -37.37 -14.18
C LYS A 409 -26.85 -38.01 -15.45
N GLU A 410 -25.52 -38.21 -15.51
CA GLU A 410 -24.83 -38.81 -16.66
C GLU A 410 -25.15 -40.30 -16.83
N GLU A 411 -25.30 -41.04 -15.74
CA GLU A 411 -25.64 -42.46 -15.75
C GLU A 411 -27.12 -42.73 -16.04
N GLY A 412 -27.96 -41.68 -16.10
CA GLY A 412 -29.38 -41.81 -16.42
C GLY A 412 -30.16 -42.62 -15.38
N ILE A 413 -29.76 -42.55 -14.10
CA ILE A 413 -30.36 -43.33 -13.00
C ILE A 413 -31.86 -43.03 -12.85
N PHE A 414 -32.32 -41.85 -13.28
CA PHE A 414 -33.71 -41.45 -13.24
C PHE A 414 -34.18 -40.85 -14.56
N ASP A 415 -35.41 -41.19 -14.94
CA ASP A 415 -36.12 -40.54 -16.03
C ASP A 415 -36.54 -39.13 -15.61
N ASN A 416 -36.02 -38.11 -16.29
CA ASN A 416 -36.34 -36.69 -16.08
C ASN A 416 -35.92 -36.12 -14.72
N LEU A 417 -34.66 -36.34 -14.32
CA LEU A 417 -34.04 -35.58 -13.24
C LEU A 417 -34.03 -34.09 -13.61
N GLY A 418 -34.89 -33.29 -12.97
CA GLY A 418 -34.90 -31.83 -13.15
C GLY A 418 -33.63 -31.18 -12.58
N PRO A 419 -33.58 -29.83 -12.43
CA PRO A 419 -32.41 -29.19 -11.86
C PRO A 419 -32.04 -29.76 -10.48
N THR A 420 -30.75 -30.00 -10.27
CA THR A 420 -30.18 -30.54 -9.04
C THR A 420 -29.16 -29.58 -8.44
N LYS A 421 -29.09 -29.52 -7.12
CA LYS A 421 -28.10 -28.69 -6.41
C LYS A 421 -27.64 -29.37 -5.13
N ALA A 422 -26.34 -29.37 -4.88
CA ALA A 422 -25.79 -29.71 -3.58
C ALA A 422 -25.58 -28.45 -2.74
N GLU A 423 -25.95 -28.53 -1.47
CA GLU A 423 -25.86 -27.44 -0.51
C GLU A 423 -25.18 -27.98 0.76
N PRO A 424 -23.83 -28.02 0.80
CA PRO A 424 -23.10 -28.35 2.01
C PRO A 424 -23.21 -27.21 3.03
N LYS A 425 -23.45 -27.57 4.30
CA LYS A 425 -23.54 -26.67 5.44
C LYS A 425 -22.47 -27.02 6.44
N LEU A 426 -21.44 -26.17 6.51
CA LEU A 426 -20.33 -26.31 7.45
C LEU A 426 -20.72 -25.74 8.81
N ASN A 427 -20.49 -26.52 9.87
CA ASN A 427 -20.60 -26.05 11.25
C ASN A 427 -19.20 -25.82 11.82
N GLU A 428 -18.80 -24.56 11.92
CA GLU A 428 -17.48 -24.15 12.40
C GLU A 428 -17.20 -24.55 13.86
N LYS A 429 -18.22 -24.81 14.69
CA LYS A 429 -18.02 -25.19 16.10
C LYS A 429 -17.81 -26.69 16.28
N THR A 430 -18.51 -27.49 15.49
CA THR A 430 -18.46 -28.95 15.61
C THR A 430 -17.58 -29.59 14.54
N HIS A 431 -17.16 -28.82 13.53
CA HIS A 431 -16.47 -29.30 12.33
C HIS A 431 -17.21 -30.45 11.64
N ILE A 432 -18.54 -30.29 11.53
CA ILE A 432 -19.41 -31.23 10.83
C ILE A 432 -19.96 -30.52 9.59
N ALA A 433 -19.95 -31.23 8.47
CA ALA A 433 -20.50 -30.80 7.20
C ALA A 433 -21.76 -31.61 6.87
N ASP A 434 -22.93 -31.03 7.10
CA ASP A 434 -24.20 -31.63 6.64
C ASP A 434 -24.38 -31.32 5.15
N VAL A 435 -24.93 -32.25 4.38
CA VAL A 435 -25.15 -32.06 2.94
C VAL A 435 -26.63 -32.14 2.64
N MET A 436 -27.16 -31.12 1.98
CA MET A 436 -28.50 -31.17 1.38
C MET A 436 -28.39 -31.33 -0.13
N LEU A 437 -29.00 -32.39 -0.66
CA LEU A 437 -29.21 -32.56 -2.10
C LEU A 437 -30.64 -32.16 -2.44
N ARG A 438 -30.78 -31.12 -3.26
CA ARG A 438 -32.06 -30.60 -3.69
C ARG A 438 -32.32 -30.98 -5.14
N PHE A 439 -33.47 -31.59 -5.39
CA PHE A 439 -33.97 -31.95 -6.70
C PHE A 439 -35.24 -31.14 -6.96
N THR A 440 -35.34 -30.51 -8.13
CA THR A 440 -36.55 -29.80 -8.55
C THR A 440 -37.06 -30.47 -9.81
N GLY A 441 -37.96 -31.44 -9.69
CA GLY A 441 -38.61 -32.13 -10.81
C GLY A 441 -40.11 -31.89 -10.80
N THR A 442 -40.67 -31.51 -11.95
CA THR A 442 -42.10 -31.24 -12.17
C THR A 442 -42.97 -32.44 -11.83
N ASN A 443 -44.00 -32.16 -11.04
CA ASN A 443 -45.18 -32.95 -10.73
C ASN A 443 -45.42 -34.15 -11.68
N PRO A 444 -45.43 -35.41 -11.19
CA PRO A 444 -45.86 -36.53 -12.01
C PRO A 444 -47.30 -36.26 -12.48
N GLN A 445 -47.53 -36.37 -13.79
CA GLN A 445 -48.86 -36.21 -14.37
C GLN A 445 -49.88 -37.05 -13.59
N LYS A 446 -50.90 -36.36 -13.07
CA LYS A 446 -52.17 -36.95 -12.62
C LYS A 446 -52.63 -37.99 -13.62
N GLY A 447 -52.95 -39.19 -13.12
CA GLY A 447 -53.48 -40.29 -13.92
C GLY A 447 -54.62 -39.85 -14.84
N GLN A 448 -54.61 -40.34 -16.06
CA GLN A 448 -55.79 -40.35 -16.92
C GLN A 448 -56.70 -41.51 -16.49
N PRO A 449 -57.96 -41.24 -16.07
CA PRO A 449 -58.95 -42.28 -15.89
C PRO A 449 -59.66 -42.57 -17.21
N GLY A 450 -59.72 -43.86 -17.58
CA GLY A 450 -60.84 -44.49 -18.26
C GLY A 450 -61.23 -44.03 -19.66
N ARG A 451 -60.97 -44.87 -20.66
CA ARG A 451 -61.87 -45.00 -21.83
C ARG A 451 -62.33 -46.46 -21.95
N ARG A 452 -63.52 -46.74 -21.39
CA ARG A 452 -64.30 -47.94 -21.71
C ARG A 452 -64.91 -47.79 -23.11
N GLY A 453 -64.70 -48.80 -23.95
CA GLY A 453 -65.78 -49.43 -24.72
C GLY A 453 -66.14 -48.90 -26.11
N ARG A 454 -65.84 -49.72 -27.13
CA ARG A 454 -66.60 -50.09 -28.37
C ARG A 454 -65.53 -50.56 -29.36
N GLY A 455 -65.53 -51.77 -29.93
CA GLY A 455 -66.60 -52.72 -30.20
C GLY A 455 -66.42 -53.16 -31.67
N ARG A 456 -66.23 -54.46 -31.87
CA ARG A 456 -66.77 -55.29 -32.97
C ARG A 456 -66.55 -54.88 -34.46
N GLY A 457 -66.04 -55.86 -35.22
CA GLY A 457 -66.17 -55.98 -36.69
C GLY A 457 -64.93 -55.51 -37.43
N GLY A 458 -64.33 -56.23 -38.37
CA GLY A 458 -64.77 -57.38 -39.17
C GLY A 458 -64.13 -57.23 -40.56
N ALA A 459 -63.85 -58.38 -41.19
CA ALA A 459 -63.19 -58.60 -42.49
C ALA A 459 -61.65 -58.48 -42.49
#